data_AF-A0ABD5BE09-F1
#
_entry.id   AF-A0ABD5BE09-F1
#
_cell.length_a   1.000
_cell.length_b   1.000
_cell.length_c   1.000
_cell.angle_alpha   90.00
_cell.angle_beta   90.00
_cell.angle_gamma   90.00
#
_symmetry.space_group_name_H-M   'P 1'
#
loop_
_entity.id
_entity.type
_entity.pdbx_description
1 polymer ?
#
loop_
_entity_poly.entity_id
_entity_poly.type
_entity_poly.pdbx_seq_one_letter_code
_entity_poly.pdbx_strand_id
1 'polypeptide(L)'
;MKGSSIIIFDISSPVKTFANVGPSPKVDRLLPRIMGKTPNRIISEVEFGRLTLADLELIRYDVHYNRPQTNINRMVVAAVSYAIQELKQGSEA
;
A
#
# COMPACT_ATOMS: atom_id res chain seq x y z
N MET A 1 -39.09 25.00 31.36
CA MET A 1 -37.84 25.54 30.77
C MET A 1 -37.25 24.42 29.92
N LYS A 2 -37.26 24.56 28.58
CA LYS A 2 -36.75 23.53 27.66
C LYS A 2 -35.22 23.54 27.73
N GLY A 3 -34.64 22.48 28.29
CA GLY A 3 -33.20 22.29 28.35
C GLY A 3 -32.67 22.03 26.95
N SER A 4 -31.91 22.97 26.40
CA SER A 4 -31.21 22.81 25.13
C SER A 4 -30.09 21.80 25.30
N SER A 5 -30.24 20.61 24.74
CA SER A 5 -29.19 19.62 24.61
C SER A 5 -28.17 20.10 23.58
N ILE A 6 -26.97 20.47 24.04
CA ILE A 6 -25.84 20.79 23.17
C ILE A 6 -25.35 19.46 22.58
N ILE A 7 -25.60 19.27 21.29
CA ILE A 7 -25.03 18.14 20.53
C ILE A 7 -23.58 18.52 20.23
N ILE A 8 -22.64 17.87 20.91
CA ILE A 8 -21.21 18.02 20.63
C ILE A 8 -20.90 17.13 19.43
N PHE A 9 -20.71 17.74 18.27
CA PHE A 9 -20.09 17.05 17.14
C PHE A 9 -18.60 16.91 17.46
N ASP A 10 -18.13 15.67 17.57
CA ASP A 10 -16.71 15.36 17.66
C ASP A 10 -16.10 15.64 16.26
N ILE A 11 -15.78 16.91 16.00
CA ILE A 11 -15.15 17.32 14.76
C ILE A 11 -13.75 16.74 14.80
N SER A 12 -13.57 15.60 14.14
CA SER A 12 -12.27 14.98 13.96
C SER A 12 -11.33 16.00 13.30
N SER A 13 -10.46 16.57 14.12
CA SER A 13 -9.16 17.14 13.75
C SER A 13 -8.66 16.68 12.38
N PRO A 14 -8.62 17.45 11.26
CA PRO A 14 -7.91 17.00 10.06
C PRO A 14 -6.47 16.58 10.39
N VAL A 15 -5.88 17.22 11.41
CA VAL A 15 -4.57 16.91 11.99
C VAL A 15 -4.47 15.47 12.52
N LYS A 16 -5.54 14.93 13.12
CA LYS A 16 -5.58 13.53 13.60
C LYS A 16 -5.66 12.54 12.44
N THR A 17 -6.23 12.94 11.31
CA THR A 17 -6.28 12.13 10.08
C THR A 17 -4.91 12.02 9.41
N PHE A 18 -4.08 13.07 9.50
CA PHE A 18 -2.70 13.05 8.97
C PHE A 18 -1.72 12.20 9.78
N ALA A 19 -1.99 11.97 11.08
CA ALA A 19 -1.10 11.21 11.95
C ALA A 19 -1.01 9.69 11.59
N ASN A 20 -1.98 9.16 10.84
CA ASN A 20 -2.00 7.76 10.42
C ASN A 20 -1.38 7.51 9.03
N VAL A 21 -0.83 8.55 8.38
CA VAL A 21 -0.32 8.48 6.99
C VAL A 21 1.20 8.41 7.01
N GLY A 22 1.75 7.47 7.78
CA GLY A 22 3.19 7.18 7.82
C GLY A 22 3.54 5.95 6.99
N PRO A 23 4.81 5.79 6.57
CA PRO A 23 5.27 4.57 5.91
C PRO A 23 4.98 3.36 6.81
N SER A 24 4.37 2.33 6.21
CA SER A 24 3.97 1.15 6.94
C SER A 24 5.18 0.30 7.38
N PRO A 25 5.32 -0.04 8.67
CA PRO A 25 6.40 -0.92 9.15
C PRO A 25 6.35 -2.32 8.54
N LYS A 26 5.17 -2.78 8.11
CA LYS A 26 5.01 -4.04 7.39
C LYS A 26 5.65 -3.94 6.00
N VAL A 27 5.46 -2.81 5.30
CA VAL A 27 6.05 -2.57 3.98
C VAL A 27 7.57 -2.48 4.05
N ASP A 28 8.15 -1.92 5.12
CA ASP A 28 9.60 -1.92 5.33
C ASP A 28 10.20 -3.34 5.39
N ARG A 29 9.45 -4.32 5.91
CA ARG A 29 9.88 -5.72 5.93
C ARG A 29 9.75 -6.41 4.57
N LEU A 30 8.83 -5.93 3.73
CA LEU A 30 8.51 -6.52 2.42
C LEU A 30 9.35 -5.91 1.28
N LEU A 31 9.69 -4.62 1.37
CA LEU A 31 10.46 -3.89 0.37
C LEU A 31 11.76 -4.58 -0.06
N PRO A 32 12.60 -5.11 0.86
CA PRO A 32 13.81 -5.82 0.47
C PRO A 32 13.57 -7.04 -0.42
N ARG A 33 12.37 -7.63 -0.37
CA ARG A 33 12.00 -8.79 -1.21
C ARG A 33 11.61 -8.39 -2.62
N ILE A 34 11.40 -7.12 -2.92
CA ILE A 34 10.95 -6.65 -4.24
C ILE A 34 11.89 -5.61 -4.86
N MET A 35 12.64 -4.87 -4.04
CA MET A 35 13.55 -3.84 -4.52
C MET A 35 14.61 -4.45 -5.44
N GLY A 36 14.79 -3.84 -6.62
CA GLY A 36 15.73 -4.31 -7.63
C GLY A 36 15.30 -5.57 -8.40
N LYS A 37 14.14 -6.16 -8.09
CA LYS A 37 13.61 -7.31 -8.84
C LYS A 37 12.80 -6.85 -10.04
N THR A 38 12.83 -7.65 -11.11
CA THR A 38 11.97 -7.47 -12.27
C THR A 38 10.53 -7.89 -11.95
N PRO A 39 9.52 -7.41 -12.69
CA PRO A 39 8.13 -7.79 -12.45
C PRO A 39 7.88 -9.30 -12.47
N ASN A 40 8.46 -10.03 -13.43
CA ASN A 40 8.34 -11.49 -13.50
C ASN A 40 8.88 -12.19 -12.24
N ARG A 41 9.97 -11.67 -11.66
CA ARG A 41 10.51 -12.22 -10.43
C ARG A 41 9.62 -11.93 -9.23
N ILE A 42 8.91 -10.79 -9.22
CA ILE A 42 7.92 -10.46 -8.19
C ILE A 42 6.71 -11.41 -8.29
N ILE A 43 6.23 -11.68 -9.51
CA ILE A 43 5.16 -12.66 -9.76
C ILE A 43 5.55 -14.03 -9.20
N SER A 44 6.76 -14.51 -9.52
CA SER A 44 7.24 -15.78 -8.97
C SER A 44 7.28 -15.81 -7.43
N GLU A 45 7.59 -14.71 -6.74
CA GLU A 45 7.54 -14.70 -5.26
C GLU A 45 6.11 -14.92 -4.74
N VAL A 46 5.08 -14.52 -5.49
CA VAL A 46 3.68 -14.79 -5.16
C VAL A 46 3.31 -16.23 -5.46
N GLU A 47 3.69 -16.75 -6.63
CA GLU A 47 3.45 -18.14 -7.02
C GLU A 47 4.10 -19.15 -6.06
N PHE A 48 5.30 -18.84 -5.56
CA PHE A 48 5.99 -19.63 -4.54
C PHE A 48 5.46 -19.40 -3.10
N GLY A 49 4.40 -18.60 -2.92
CA GLY A 49 3.77 -18.33 -1.63
C GLY A 49 4.61 -17.51 -0.66
N ARG A 50 5.65 -16.82 -1.13
CA ARG A 50 6.54 -15.98 -0.31
C ARG A 50 6.01 -14.57 -0.13
N LEU A 51 5.13 -14.14 -1.04
CA LEU A 51 4.34 -12.92 -1.00
C LEU A 51 2.89 -13.28 -1.33
N THR A 52 1.97 -12.44 -0.89
CA THR A 52 0.56 -12.53 -1.31
C THR A 52 0.20 -11.36 -2.22
N LEU A 53 -0.90 -11.51 -2.98
CA LEU A 53 -1.45 -10.39 -3.76
C LEU A 53 -1.77 -9.18 -2.86
N ALA A 54 -2.29 -9.42 -1.66
CA ALA A 54 -2.57 -8.38 -0.67
C ALA A 54 -1.30 -7.65 -0.20
N ASP A 55 -0.19 -8.36 -0.06
CA ASP A 55 1.11 -7.74 0.27
C ASP A 55 1.59 -6.84 -0.87
N LEU A 56 1.43 -7.26 -2.13
CA LEU A 56 1.75 -6.42 -3.29
C LEU A 56 0.87 -5.16 -3.36
N GLU A 57 -0.43 -5.28 -3.12
CA GLU A 57 -1.34 -4.13 -3.10
C GLU A 57 -1.01 -3.16 -1.97
N LEU A 58 -0.66 -3.68 -0.78
CA LEU A 58 -0.23 -2.88 0.36
C LEU A 58 1.07 -2.12 0.04
N ILE A 59 2.06 -2.79 -0.55
CA ILE A 59 3.31 -2.15 -0.98
C ILE A 59 3.02 -1.06 -2.01
N ARG A 60 2.21 -1.35 -3.04
CA ARG A 60 1.87 -0.37 -4.08
C ARG A 60 1.27 0.89 -3.46
N TYR A 61 0.30 0.71 -2.57
CA TYR A 61 -0.37 1.83 -1.90
C TYR A 61 0.62 2.64 -1.05
N ASP A 62 1.37 1.97 -0.17
CA ASP A 62 2.29 2.64 0.77
C ASP A 62 3.41 3.39 0.04
N VAL A 63 4.03 2.76 -0.97
CA VAL A 63 5.12 3.39 -1.73
C VAL A 63 4.61 4.55 -2.58
N HIS A 64 3.37 4.49 -3.06
CA HIS A 64 2.80 5.55 -3.89
C HIS A 64 2.29 6.76 -3.08
N TYR A 65 1.67 6.54 -1.91
CA TYR A 65 1.02 7.60 -1.16
C TYR A 65 1.77 8.03 0.12
N ASN A 66 2.49 7.12 0.77
CA ASN A 66 3.08 7.37 2.10
C ASN A 66 4.60 7.59 2.05
N ARG A 67 5.23 7.49 0.87
CA ARG A 67 6.69 7.61 0.71
C ARG A 67 7.09 8.71 -0.28
N PRO A 68 8.30 9.29 -0.13
CA PRO A 68 8.84 10.25 -1.09
C PRO A 68 8.91 9.68 -2.51
N GLN A 69 8.49 10.46 -3.51
CA GLN A 69 8.41 10.01 -4.91
C GLN A 69 9.76 10.08 -5.64
N THR A 70 10.73 9.30 -5.15
CA THR A 70 12.04 9.09 -5.79
C THR A 70 11.90 8.23 -7.05
N ASN A 71 12.91 8.28 -7.93
CA ASN A 71 12.94 7.41 -9.12
C ASN A 71 12.84 5.92 -8.76
N ILE A 72 13.50 5.50 -7.67
CA ILE A 72 13.45 4.12 -7.18
C ILE A 72 12.03 3.75 -6.75
N ASN A 73 11.35 4.59 -5.97
CA ASN A 73 10.00 4.31 -5.50
C ASN A 73 8.99 4.25 -6.64
N ARG A 74 9.14 5.13 -7.65
CA ARG A 74 8.31 5.07 -8.88
C ARG A 74 8.53 3.77 -9.65
N MET A 75 9.78 3.32 -9.79
CA MET A 75 10.08 2.04 -10.43
C MET A 75 9.50 0.85 -9.67
N VAL A 76 9.58 0.87 -8.33
CA VAL A 76 8.97 -0.17 -7.48
C VAL A 76 7.45 -0.20 -7.69
N VAL A 77 6.78 0.95 -7.66
CA VAL A 77 5.33 1.04 -7.89
C VAL A 77 4.96 0.51 -9.28
N ALA A 78 5.72 0.86 -10.32
CA ALA A 78 5.47 0.38 -11.68
C ALA A 78 5.64 -1.15 -11.77
N ALA A 79 6.72 -1.70 -11.24
CA ALA A 79 6.99 -3.14 -11.28
C ALA A 79 5.94 -3.95 -10.49
N VAL A 80 5.56 -3.46 -9.31
CA VAL A 80 4.52 -4.09 -8.47
C VAL A 80 3.15 -3.99 -9.14
N SER A 81 2.83 -2.86 -9.78
CA SER A 81 1.55 -2.69 -10.48
C SER A 81 1.41 -3.63 -11.67
N TYR A 82 2.49 -3.82 -12.44
CA TYR A 82 2.54 -4.81 -13.51
C TYR A 82 2.32 -6.23 -12.97
N ALA A 83 3.05 -6.61 -11.91
CA ALA A 83 2.90 -7.93 -11.30
C ALA A 83 1.47 -8.18 -10.79
N ILE A 84 0.83 -7.20 -10.16
CA ILE A 84 -0.58 -7.27 -9.73
C ILE A 84 -1.50 -7.50 -10.92
N GLN A 85 -1.28 -6.78 -12.03
CA GLN A 85 -2.10 -6.89 -13.22
C GLN A 85 -2.03 -8.31 -13.82
N GLU A 86 -0.83 -8.84 -14.03
CA GLU A 86 -0.61 -10.19 -14.56
C GLU A 86 -1.24 -11.26 -13.65
N LEU A 87 -1.03 -11.15 -12.33
CA LEU A 87 -1.60 -12.10 -11.36
C LEU A 87 -3.13 -12.08 -11.35
N LYS A 88 -3.76 -10.92 -11.55
CA LYS A 88 -5.22 -10.81 -11.64
C LYS A 88 -5.76 -11.37 -12.95
N GLN A 89 -5.09 -11.09 -14.07
CA GLN A 89 -5.46 -11.62 -15.38
C GLN A 89 -5.31 -13.16 -15.44
N GLY A 90 -4.24 -13.71 -14.85
CA GLY A 90 -4.03 -15.15 -14.77
C GLY A 90 -5.02 -15.88 -13.84
N SER A 91 -5.72 -15.17 -12.95
CA SER A 91 -6.76 -15.74 -12.08
C SER A 91 -8.15 -15.79 -12.74
N GLU A 92 -8.35 -15.10 -13.87
CA GLU A 92 -9.61 -15.06 -14.61
C GLU A 92 -9.65 -16.07 -15.79
N ALA A 93 -8.59 -16.87 -15.96
CA ALA A 93 -8.46 -17.92 -16.98
C ALA A 93 -8.62 -19.32 -16.36
#